data_AF-A0A942LEJ1-F1
#
_entry.id   AF-A0A942LEJ1-F1
#
_cell.length_a   1.000
_cell.length_b   1.000
_cell.length_c   1.000
_cell.angle_alpha   90.00
_cell.angle_beta   90.00
_cell.angle_gamma   90.00
#
_symmetry.space_group_name_H-M   'P 1'
#
loop_
_entity.id
_entity.type
_entity.pdbx_description
1 polymer ?
#
loop_
_entity_poly.entity_id
_entity_poly.type
_entity_poly.pdbx_seq_one_letter_code
_entity_poly.pdbx_strand_id
1 'polypeptide(L)'
;MKDERFALNNIATDEKEVIQAGVIQNFELTYELCWKFMKRWLELNLMIGLMDGTIGKELFRNALENKLISDFFSWVRYHELRNTN
;
A
#
# COMPACT_ATOMS: atom_id res chain seq x y z
N MET A 1 20.26 26.38 -13.62
CA MET A 1 19.16 25.45 -13.31
C MET A 1 18.84 25.60 -11.82
N LYS A 2 17.97 26.55 -11.49
CA LYS A 2 17.54 26.89 -10.12
C LYS A 2 16.04 26.67 -10.10
N ASP A 3 15.54 25.47 -9.77
CA ASP A 3 14.08 25.31 -9.69
C ASP A 3 13.50 24.08 -8.97
N GLU A 4 14.10 23.56 -7.89
CA GLU A 4 13.51 22.35 -7.26
C GLU A 4 13.34 22.37 -5.73
N ARG A 5 13.69 23.46 -5.04
CA ARG A 5 13.58 23.51 -3.56
C ARG A 5 12.88 24.75 -3.01
N PHE A 6 12.08 25.45 -3.81
CA PHE A 6 11.36 26.64 -3.35
C PHE A 6 10.15 26.31 -2.45
N ALA A 7 9.48 25.19 -2.69
CA ALA A 7 8.23 24.86 -1.99
C ALA A 7 8.40 24.61 -0.49
N LEU A 8 9.49 23.98 -0.03
CA LEU A 8 9.59 23.54 1.36
C LEU A 8 9.99 24.64 2.36
N ASN A 9 10.53 25.77 1.89
CA ASN A 9 11.09 26.81 2.77
C ASN A 9 10.07 27.89 3.18
N ASN A 10 8.83 27.82 2.67
CA ASN A 10 7.78 28.83 2.89
C ASN A 10 6.42 28.20 3.29
N ILE A 11 6.42 27.01 3.88
CA ILE A 11 5.21 26.31 4.33
C ILE A 11 5.15 26.41 5.85
N ALA A 12 4.00 26.83 6.38
CA ALA A 12 3.79 26.88 7.82
C ALA A 12 3.77 25.46 8.43
N THR A 13 4.10 25.32 9.71
CA THR A 13 4.24 24.00 10.35
C THR A 13 2.95 23.18 10.27
N ASP A 14 1.80 23.82 10.45
CA ASP A 14 0.46 23.24 10.33
C ASP A 14 0.16 22.78 8.90
N GLU A 15 0.51 23.58 7.88
CA GLU A 15 0.37 23.19 6.48
C GLU A 15 1.22 21.94 6.16
N LYS A 16 2.44 21.86 6.70
CA LYS A 16 3.31 20.70 6.54
C LYS A 16 2.71 19.44 7.19
N GLU A 17 2.16 19.58 8.39
CA GLU A 17 1.49 18.49 9.12
C GLU A 17 0.26 17.97 8.35
N VAL A 18 -0.56 18.89 7.82
CA VAL A 18 -1.73 18.53 7.00
C VAL A 18 -1.31 17.79 5.73
N ILE A 19 -0.26 18.27 5.03
CA ILE A 19 0.26 17.58 3.84
C ILE A 19 0.75 16.17 4.22
N GLN A 20 1.50 16.03 5.31
CA GLN A 20 1.99 14.74 5.77
C GLN A 20 0.84 13.78 6.11
N ALA A 21 -0.17 14.24 6.85
CA ALA A 21 -1.36 13.46 7.16
C ALA A 21 -2.10 13.01 5.89
N GLY A 22 -2.24 13.90 4.90
CA GLY A 22 -2.84 13.58 3.61
C GLY A 22 -2.07 12.51 2.83
N VAL A 23 -0.73 12.55 2.85
CA VAL A 23 0.11 11.52 2.22
C VAL A 23 -0.06 10.16 2.90
N ILE A 24 -0.09 10.13 4.24
CA ILE A 24 -0.32 8.91 5.03
C ILE A 24 -1.70 8.33 4.69
N GLN A 25 -2.75 9.16 4.70
CA GLN A 25 -4.11 8.73 4.40
C GLN A 25 -4.23 8.16 2.98
N ASN A 26 -3.58 8.78 2.00
CA ASN A 26 -3.55 8.29 0.62
C ASN A 26 -2.82 6.95 0.50
N PHE A 27 -1.72 6.76 1.23
CA PHE A 27 -1.03 5.48 1.31
C PHE A 27 -1.96 4.39 1.85
N GLU A 28 -2.61 4.62 2.99
CA GLU A 28 -3.51 3.65 3.62
C GLU A 28 -4.67 3.25 2.69
N LEU A 29 -5.34 4.24 2.09
CA LEU A 29 -6.44 4.00 1.17
C LEU A 29 -5.99 3.17 -0.03
N THR A 30 -4.87 3.56 -0.65
CA THR A 30 -4.35 2.88 -1.83
C THR A 30 -3.93 1.45 -1.49
N TYR A 31 -3.23 1.26 -0.37
CA TYR A 31 -2.84 -0.06 0.12
C TYR A 31 -4.08 -0.95 0.36
N GLU A 32 -5.11 -0.42 1.03
CA GLU A 32 -6.37 -1.13 1.30
C GLU A 32 -7.06 -1.61 0.02
N LEU A 33 -7.11 -0.75 -0.99
CA LEU A 33 -7.67 -1.13 -2.29
C LEU A 33 -6.83 -2.20 -2.97
N CYS A 34 -5.51 -2.04 -3.02
CA CYS A 34 -4.63 -2.98 -3.70
C CYS A 34 -4.73 -4.40 -3.13
N TRP A 35 -4.67 -4.58 -1.81
CA TRP A 35 -4.72 -5.94 -1.24
C TRP A 35 -6.09 -6.60 -1.44
N LYS A 36 -7.19 -5.82 -1.39
CA LYS A 36 -8.54 -6.32 -1.69
C LYS A 36 -8.68 -6.75 -3.15
N PHE A 37 -8.12 -5.99 -4.09
CA PHE A 37 -8.13 -6.37 -5.50
C PHE A 37 -7.24 -7.58 -5.79
N MET A 38 -6.09 -7.71 -5.12
CA MET A 38 -5.27 -8.93 -5.19
C MET A 38 -6.06 -10.14 -4.70
N LYS A 39 -6.70 -10.05 -3.52
CA LYS A 39 -7.54 -11.12 -2.95
C LYS A 39 -8.64 -11.52 -3.92
N ARG A 40 -9.40 -10.53 -4.41
CA ARG A 40 -10.49 -10.74 -5.37
C ARG A 40 -9.99 -11.42 -6.65
N TRP A 41 -8.86 -10.97 -7.21
CA TRP A 41 -8.32 -11.58 -8.41
C TRP A 41 -7.95 -13.05 -8.17
N LEU A 42 -7.28 -13.35 -7.06
CA LEU A 42 -6.90 -14.72 -6.70
C LEU A 42 -8.11 -15.62 -6.50
N GLU A 43 -9.15 -15.13 -5.81
CA GLU A 43 -10.38 -15.89 -5.59
C GLU A 43 -11.18 -16.15 -6.87
N LEU A 44 -11.17 -15.20 -7.81
CA LEU A 44 -11.87 -15.34 -9.09
C LEU A 44 -11.15 -16.25 -10.08
N ASN A 45 -9.81 -16.27 -10.05
CA ASN A 45 -9.01 -16.95 -11.08
C ASN A 45 -8.43 -18.29 -10.62
N LEU A 46 -8.25 -18.51 -9.32
CA LEU A 46 -7.68 -19.75 -8.79
C LEU A 46 -8.76 -20.62 -8.15
N MET A 47 -9.36 -20.12 -7.07
CA MET A 47 -10.39 -20.85 -6.32
C MET A 47 -11.15 -19.91 -5.39
N ILE A 48 -12.48 -19.99 -5.40
CA ILE A 48 -13.33 -19.25 -4.46
C ILE A 48 -13.00 -19.70 -3.02
N GLY A 49 -12.80 -18.73 -2.13
CA GLY A 49 -12.48 -18.99 -0.72
C GLY A 49 -11.01 -19.34 -0.45
N LEU A 50 -10.13 -19.27 -1.45
CA LEU A 50 -8.68 -19.53 -1.29
C LEU A 50 -8.04 -18.66 -0.20
N MET A 51 -8.58 -17.47 0.05
CA MET A 51 -8.03 -16.48 0.98
C MET A 51 -8.96 -16.24 2.18
N ASP A 52 -9.81 -17.20 2.51
CA ASP A 52 -10.67 -17.13 3.70
C ASP A 52 -9.85 -17.47 4.96
N GLY A 53 -10.00 -16.65 6.01
CA GLY A 53 -9.43 -16.91 7.33
C GLY A 53 -8.07 -16.28 7.64
N THR A 54 -7.24 -15.90 6.64
CA THR A 54 -6.03 -15.11 6.94
C THR A 54 -5.59 -14.22 5.78
N ILE A 55 -5.67 -12.89 5.97
CA ILE A 55 -5.04 -11.90 5.09
C ILE A 55 -3.63 -11.65 5.64
N GLY A 56 -2.59 -11.93 4.85
CA GLY A 56 -1.21 -11.79 5.31
C GLY A 56 -0.18 -12.21 4.27
N LYS A 57 0.94 -12.78 4.72
CA LYS A 57 2.06 -13.19 3.84
C LYS A 57 1.64 -14.16 2.74
N GLU A 58 0.64 -15.01 2.97
CA GLU A 58 0.15 -15.95 1.96
C GLU A 58 -0.51 -15.26 0.76
N LEU A 59 -1.28 -14.20 1.00
CA LEU A 59 -1.84 -13.37 -0.07
C LEU A 59 -0.73 -12.83 -0.98
N PHE A 60 0.33 -12.28 -0.39
CA PHE A 60 1.43 -11.68 -1.16
C PHE A 60 2.29 -12.74 -1.87
N ARG A 61 2.45 -13.93 -1.30
CA ARG A 61 3.12 -15.04 -2.00
C ARG A 61 2.35 -15.45 -3.26
N ASN A 62 1.04 -15.69 -3.12
CA ASN A 62 0.17 -16.02 -4.23
C ASN A 62 0.15 -14.89 -5.28
N ALA A 63 0.12 -13.62 -4.84
CA ALA A 63 0.17 -12.47 -5.74
C ALA A 63 1.49 -12.41 -6.53
N LEU A 64 2.63 -12.75 -5.90
CA LEU A 64 3.93 -12.81 -6.57
C LEU A 64 3.98 -13.97 -7.59
N GLU A 65 3.55 -15.16 -7.19
CA GLU A 65 3.50 -16.35 -8.06
C GLU A 65 2.63 -16.12 -9.31
N ASN A 66 1.54 -15.37 -9.14
CA ASN A 66 0.62 -14.98 -10.21
C ASN A 66 0.97 -13.63 -10.87
N LYS A 67 2.14 -13.06 -10.57
CA LYS A 67 2.67 -11.84 -11.20
C LYS A 67 1.77 -10.60 -11.05
N LEU A 68 0.92 -10.56 -10.02
CA LEU A 68 0.16 -9.36 -9.66
C LEU A 68 1.06 -8.30 -9.01
N ILE A 69 2.16 -8.75 -8.41
CA ILE A 69 3.19 -7.92 -7.80
C ILE A 69 4.57 -8.44 -8.20
N SER A 70 5.58 -7.58 -8.11
CA SER A 70 6.97 -7.92 -8.48
C SER A 70 7.89 -8.17 -7.30
N ASP A 71 7.55 -7.72 -6.09
CA ASP A 71 8.40 -7.85 -4.91
C ASP A 71 7.57 -8.14 -3.66
N PHE A 72 7.71 -9.35 -3.12
CA PHE A 72 7.05 -9.77 -1.90
C PHE A 72 7.43 -8.91 -0.67
N PHE A 73 8.69 -8.53 -0.52
CA PHE A 73 9.16 -7.87 0.71
C PHE A 73 8.64 -6.45 0.83
N SER A 74 8.52 -5.72 -0.28
CA SER A 74 7.85 -4.41 -0.31
C SER A 74 6.41 -4.50 0.22
N TRP A 75 5.63 -5.50 -0.19
CA TRP A 75 4.24 -5.64 0.26
C TRP A 75 4.10 -6.08 1.71
N VAL A 76 5.00 -6.94 2.20
CA VAL A 76 5.10 -7.24 3.64
C VAL A 76 5.37 -5.96 4.42
N ARG A 77 6.32 -5.12 3.98
CA ARG A 77 6.63 -3.85 4.64
C ARG A 77 5.46 -2.87 4.60
N TYR A 78 4.72 -2.78 3.50
CA TYR A 78 3.53 -1.93 3.42
C TYR A 78 2.43 -2.39 4.39
N HIS A 79 2.24 -3.70 4.52
CA HIS A 79 1.29 -4.27 5.48
C HIS A 79 1.67 -3.91 6.93
N GLU A 80 2.96 -3.99 7.28
CA GLU A 80 3.47 -3.59 8.59
C GLU A 80 3.28 -2.09 8.85
N LEU A 81 3.64 -1.23 7.89
CA LEU A 81 3.48 0.22 8.01
C LEU A 81 2.02 0.63 8.21
N ARG A 82 1.08 0.02 7.48
CA ARG A 82 -0.37 0.28 7.66
C ARG A 82 -0.89 -0.13 9.04
N ASN A 83 -0.22 -1.06 9.73
CA ASN A 83 -0.61 -1.53 11.05
C ASN A 83 0.13 -0.81 12.20
N THR A 84 1.07 0.10 11.91
CA THR A 84 1.96 0.73 12.90
C THR A 84 1.79 2.26 12.96
N ASN A 85 0.56 2.75 12.87
CA ASN A 85 0.27 4.16 13.13
C ASN A 85 0.07 4.43 14.62
#